data_AF-A0A0N5C1D2-F1
#
_entry.id   AF-A0A0N5C1D2-F1
#
_cell.length_a   1.000
_cell.length_b   1.000
_cell.length_c   1.000
_cell.angle_alpha   90.00
_cell.angle_beta   90.00
_cell.angle_gamma   90.00
#
_symmetry.space_group_name_H-M   'P 1'
#
loop_
_entity.id
_entity.type
_entity.pdbx_description
1 polymer ?
#
loop_
_entity_poly.entity_id
_entity_poly.type
_entity_poly.pdbx_seq_one_letter_code
_entity_poly.pdbx_strand_id
1 'polypeptide(L)'
;MRKFFYIHLKSIIPTCILFGLITIKNLFRAEEFELKLELEYYRNGLQKPIFLGPSKGEIKEHMMFKFNGIDVTQSQSVYKIHLPREYSTDDEYNNELLMSIKTIPNKFDLTDRLQPRPKTYTFHDSNVPKNFLVCNLFKCQIGIVFMRSGDYRSVDSIETRIFFYIGFTKSDEYDNLVLKFIPKVKSDKYIFRVIVCPGASWLSSFSNSEYIETSNNYITKLDWKKNSGRYILKYMYCNENGVTTFVKCGYLKQIYMPSIDVGYECSKNNDKKNISIHNVLKKETNMSSLSSGQLMCDKTVINEPTSLVIDFLPPGNNYNDVNAFKIGRFTINTKLYSGHKLHCVNEEKISQMESEFISSFGHELNYVAKCKVPPLNATLRLKVNGIVQEFKNKTEDNFGKKNIYTFDKREMRDASIGCHAVPDEMEHPAFSDFYELLYP
;
A
#
# COMPACT_ATOMS: atom_id res chain seq x y z
N MET A 1 -57.31 46.91 31.61
CA MET A 1 -56.38 45.75 31.62
C MET A 1 -56.15 45.06 30.27
N ARG A 2 -57.11 44.99 29.32
CA ARG A 2 -56.89 44.32 28.01
C ARG A 2 -55.94 45.03 27.02
N LYS A 3 -55.77 46.35 27.08
CA LYS A 3 -54.88 47.09 26.15
C LYS A 3 -53.38 46.95 26.47
N PHE A 4 -53.00 46.79 27.74
CA PHE A 4 -51.60 46.58 28.14
C PHE A 4 -51.09 45.19 27.76
N PHE A 5 -51.94 44.16 27.82
CA PHE A 5 -51.59 42.80 27.37
C PHE A 5 -51.26 42.73 25.87
N TYR A 6 -51.95 43.51 25.05
CA TYR A 6 -51.75 43.50 23.59
C TYR A 6 -50.42 44.14 23.16
N ILE A 7 -49.96 45.17 23.89
CA ILE A 7 -48.67 45.84 23.63
C ILE A 7 -47.49 44.96 24.07
N HIS A 8 -47.62 44.24 25.19
CA HIS A 8 -46.61 43.28 25.62
C HIS A 8 -46.51 42.08 24.65
N LEU A 9 -47.62 41.54 24.14
CA LEU A 9 -47.59 40.43 23.18
C LEU A 9 -46.98 40.84 21.82
N LYS A 10 -47.28 42.06 21.34
CA LYS A 10 -46.70 42.62 20.11
C LYS A 10 -45.22 42.96 20.22
N SER A 11 -44.68 43.05 21.43
CA SER A 11 -43.24 43.28 21.66
C SER A 11 -42.52 41.95 21.88
N ILE A 12 -43.13 41.01 22.61
CA ILE A 12 -42.56 39.68 22.86
C ILE A 12 -42.46 38.85 21.58
N ILE A 13 -43.46 38.90 20.68
CA ILE A 13 -43.42 38.08 19.45
C ILE A 13 -42.28 38.52 18.51
N PRO A 14 -42.07 39.82 18.18
CA PRO A 14 -40.93 40.26 17.40
C PRO A 14 -39.60 40.05 18.12
N THR A 15 -39.53 40.20 19.45
CA THR A 15 -38.30 39.91 20.21
C THR A 15 -38.00 38.42 20.24
N CYS A 16 -38.98 37.53 20.37
CA CYS A 16 -38.81 36.07 20.24
C CYS A 16 -38.53 35.65 18.79
N ILE A 17 -39.01 36.38 17.78
CA ILE A 17 -38.63 36.18 16.39
C ILE A 17 -37.21 36.72 16.13
N LEU A 18 -36.78 37.82 16.78
CA LEU A 18 -35.40 38.32 16.72
C LEU A 18 -34.42 37.38 17.43
N PHE A 19 -34.81 36.79 18.57
CA PHE A 19 -34.05 35.75 19.27
C PHE A 19 -34.13 34.38 18.57
N GLY A 20 -35.23 34.07 17.89
CA GLY A 20 -35.36 32.91 17.00
C GLY A 20 -34.64 33.06 15.66
N LEU A 21 -34.39 34.31 15.24
CA LEU A 21 -33.51 34.73 14.13
C LEU A 21 -32.07 34.96 14.60
N ILE A 22 -31.71 34.47 15.79
CA ILE A 22 -30.33 34.04 16.03
C ILE A 22 -30.12 32.85 15.09
N THR A 23 -29.81 33.20 13.85
CA THR A 23 -29.41 32.27 12.80
C THR A 23 -28.31 31.38 13.35
N ILE A 24 -28.24 30.13 12.90
CA ILE A 24 -27.13 29.24 13.28
C ILE A 24 -25.77 29.88 12.91
N LYS A 25 -25.74 30.86 11.99
CA LYS A 25 -24.61 31.77 11.74
C LYS A 25 -24.13 32.53 12.99
N ASN A 26 -25.05 33.01 13.85
CA ASN A 26 -24.77 33.57 15.17
C ASN A 26 -24.51 32.50 16.24
N LEU A 27 -25.06 31.29 16.11
CA LEU A 27 -24.73 30.17 17.00
C LEU A 27 -23.27 29.70 16.86
N PHE A 28 -22.64 29.96 15.70
CA PHE A 28 -21.22 29.73 15.44
C PHE A 28 -20.34 31.00 15.55
N ARG A 29 -20.95 32.19 15.63
CA ARG A 29 -20.24 33.48 15.83
C ARG A 29 -20.28 33.99 17.27
N ALA A 30 -21.21 33.52 18.09
CA ALA A 30 -21.24 33.86 19.50
C ALA A 30 -20.13 33.07 20.21
N GLU A 31 -19.08 33.78 20.61
CA GLU A 31 -17.98 33.30 21.46
C GLU A 31 -18.45 32.66 22.79
N GLU A 32 -19.75 32.74 23.12
CA GLU A 32 -20.36 32.25 24.37
C GLU A 32 -21.22 30.97 24.25
N PHE A 33 -21.48 30.44 23.04
CA PHE A 33 -22.05 29.09 22.88
C PHE A 33 -21.02 28.16 22.24
N GLU A 34 -20.06 27.75 23.07
CA GLU A 34 -19.03 26.74 22.83
C GLU A 34 -19.63 25.38 22.39
N LEU A 35 -20.09 25.27 21.14
CA LEU A 35 -20.12 23.97 20.45
C LEU A 35 -18.67 23.59 20.14
N LYS A 36 -17.92 23.23 21.18
CA LYS A 36 -16.64 22.57 21.04
C LYS A 36 -16.92 21.23 20.37
N LEU A 37 -16.45 21.07 19.14
CA LEU A 37 -16.60 19.87 18.35
C LEU A 37 -15.31 19.04 18.41
N GLU A 38 -15.47 17.75 18.57
CA GLU A 38 -14.37 16.78 18.64
C GLU A 38 -14.58 15.72 17.56
N LEU A 39 -13.51 15.40 16.84
CA LEU A 39 -13.46 14.26 15.95
C LEU A 39 -12.94 13.07 16.76
N GLU A 40 -13.80 12.11 17.05
CA GLU A 40 -13.40 10.83 17.62
C GLU A 40 -13.15 9.84 16.48
N TYR A 41 -12.04 9.10 16.54
CA TYR A 41 -11.72 8.06 15.56
C TYR A 41 -11.53 6.70 16.23
N TYR A 42 -11.88 5.68 15.46
CA TYR A 42 -12.10 4.33 15.94
C TYR A 42 -11.56 3.32 14.95
N ARG A 43 -11.21 2.15 15.47
CA ARG A 43 -11.09 0.95 14.66
C ARG A 43 -12.43 0.24 14.62
N ASN A 44 -12.86 -0.20 13.44
CA ASN A 44 -13.99 -1.13 13.37
C ASN A 44 -13.61 -2.41 14.14
N GLY A 45 -14.44 -2.87 15.08
CA GLY A 45 -14.17 -4.09 15.86
C GLY A 45 -15.27 -5.11 15.62
N LEU A 46 -15.02 -6.39 15.94
CA LEU A 46 -15.97 -7.48 15.64
C LEU A 46 -17.36 -7.28 16.27
N GLN A 47 -17.43 -6.65 17.44
CA GLN A 47 -18.69 -6.40 18.16
C GLN A 47 -19.07 -4.92 18.24
N LYS A 48 -18.08 -4.03 18.35
CA LYS A 48 -18.27 -2.58 18.45
C LYS A 48 -17.01 -1.84 17.98
N PRO A 49 -17.15 -0.58 17.52
CA PRO A 49 -15.99 0.27 17.28
C PRO A 49 -15.13 0.44 18.54
N ILE A 50 -13.81 0.37 18.37
CA ILE A 50 -12.82 0.54 19.43
C ILE A 50 -12.26 1.95 19.32
N PHE A 51 -12.41 2.74 20.37
CA PHE A 51 -11.95 4.14 20.41
C PHE A 51 -10.42 4.20 20.40
N LEU A 52 -9.86 5.04 19.53
CA LEU A 52 -8.42 5.22 19.38
C LEU A 52 -7.95 6.58 19.88
N GLY A 53 -8.77 7.61 19.69
CA GLY A 53 -8.40 8.93 20.14
C GLY A 53 -9.38 10.01 19.70
N PRO A 54 -9.30 11.19 20.34
CA PRO A 54 -9.97 12.39 19.89
C PRO A 54 -9.02 13.37 19.19
N SER A 55 -9.55 14.16 18.28
CA SER A 55 -8.95 15.39 17.76
C SER A 55 -9.89 16.56 18.03
N LYS A 56 -9.40 17.58 18.74
CA LYS A 56 -10.11 18.85 18.88
C LYS A 56 -10.01 19.63 17.57
N GLY A 57 -11.13 20.21 17.14
CA GLY A 57 -11.15 21.05 15.95
C GLY A 57 -10.56 22.43 16.24
N GLU A 58 -9.63 22.87 15.40
CA GLU A 58 -9.16 24.26 15.40
C GLU A 58 -9.98 25.06 14.37
N ILE A 59 -10.68 26.11 14.80
CA ILE A 59 -11.34 27.01 13.86
C ILE A 59 -10.27 27.84 13.16
N LYS A 60 -10.24 27.78 11.83
CA LYS A 60 -9.42 28.63 10.97
C LYS A 60 -10.34 29.48 10.11
N GLU A 61 -10.13 30.78 10.15
CA GLU A 61 -10.90 31.73 9.35
C GLU A 61 -10.26 31.96 7.98
N HIS A 62 -11.06 32.42 7.01
CA HIS A 62 -10.60 32.82 5.68
C HIS A 62 -9.80 31.75 4.92
N MET A 63 -10.17 30.49 5.08
CA MET A 63 -9.51 29.36 4.42
C MET A 63 -10.01 29.21 2.98
N MET A 64 -9.09 29.10 2.02
CA MET A 64 -9.40 28.99 0.59
C MET A 64 -9.43 27.54 0.10
N PHE A 65 -10.51 27.14 -0.56
CA PHE A 65 -10.70 25.78 -1.07
C PHE A 65 -11.65 25.72 -2.26
N LYS A 66 -11.63 24.61 -3.00
CA LYS A 66 -12.57 24.34 -4.08
C LYS A 66 -13.83 23.65 -3.55
N PHE A 67 -14.98 24.23 -3.87
CA PHE A 67 -16.27 23.65 -3.61
C PHE A 67 -17.10 23.61 -4.90
N ASN A 68 -17.49 22.41 -5.35
CA ASN A 68 -18.16 22.22 -6.64
C ASN A 68 -17.42 22.87 -7.83
N GLY A 69 -16.09 22.87 -7.81
CA GLY A 69 -15.25 23.45 -8.85
C GLY A 69 -15.03 24.97 -8.74
N ILE A 70 -15.61 25.64 -7.74
CA ILE A 70 -15.48 27.08 -7.52
C ILE A 70 -14.57 27.32 -6.32
N ASP A 71 -13.68 28.31 -6.39
CA ASP A 71 -12.88 28.73 -5.26
C ASP A 71 -13.75 29.49 -4.23
N VAL A 72 -13.70 29.05 -2.98
CA VAL A 72 -14.48 29.58 -1.85
C VAL A 72 -13.54 29.95 -0.73
N THR A 73 -13.85 31.04 -0.04
CA THR A 73 -13.15 31.48 1.18
C THR A 73 -14.12 31.46 2.35
N GLN A 74 -13.89 30.61 3.35
CA GLN A 74 -14.80 30.47 4.49
C GLN A 74 -14.07 29.93 5.73
N SER A 75 -14.62 30.19 6.91
CA SER A 75 -14.13 29.58 8.14
C SER A 75 -14.40 28.08 8.16
N GLN A 76 -13.43 27.30 8.66
CA GLN A 76 -13.52 25.85 8.76
C GLN A 76 -12.99 25.36 10.09
N SER A 77 -13.58 24.28 10.61
CA SER A 77 -12.98 23.53 11.71
C SER A 77 -12.01 22.48 11.17
N VAL A 78 -10.74 22.60 11.55
CA VAL A 78 -9.65 21.75 11.07
C VAL A 78 -9.32 20.69 12.12
N TYR A 79 -9.37 19.41 11.72
CA TYR A 79 -9.04 18.26 12.55
C TYR A 79 -7.76 17.57 12.05
N LYS A 80 -6.94 17.16 13.01
CA LYS A 80 -5.64 16.51 12.79
C LYS A 80 -5.71 15.10 13.35
N ILE A 81 -5.74 14.09 12.48
CA ILE A 81 -5.74 12.69 12.90
C ILE A 81 -4.29 12.24 13.06
N HIS A 82 -3.99 11.83 14.29
CA HIS A 82 -2.81 11.04 14.62
C HIS A 82 -3.27 9.59 14.76
N LEU A 83 -2.75 8.69 13.93
CA LEU A 83 -3.01 7.27 14.11
C LEU A 83 -2.00 6.69 15.10
N PRO A 84 -2.43 6.13 16.25
CA PRO A 84 -1.53 5.44 17.16
C PRO A 84 -1.05 4.14 16.52
N ARG A 85 0.17 3.71 16.88
CA ARG A 85 0.74 2.46 16.34
C ARG A 85 -0.17 1.25 16.55
N GLU A 86 -0.85 1.24 17.69
CA GLU A 86 -1.84 0.25 18.12
C GLU A 86 -2.87 -0.08 17.03
N TYR A 87 -3.30 0.94 16.28
CA TYR A 87 -4.27 0.80 15.20
C TYR A 87 -3.78 -0.16 14.11
N SER A 88 -2.51 0.00 13.73
CA SER A 88 -1.88 -0.69 12.61
C SER A 88 -1.18 -2.00 13.02
N THR A 89 -1.23 -2.38 14.31
CA THR A 89 -0.61 -3.61 14.86
C THR A 89 -1.59 -4.67 15.36
N ASP A 90 -2.87 -4.35 15.54
CA ASP A 90 -3.84 -5.20 16.26
C ASP A 90 -4.23 -6.51 15.53
N ASP A 91 -4.73 -7.47 16.32
CA ASP A 91 -5.06 -8.84 15.94
C ASP A 91 -6.47 -9.01 15.34
N GLU A 92 -7.39 -8.07 15.54
CA GLU A 92 -8.64 -8.05 14.77
C GLU A 92 -8.35 -7.47 13.37
N TYR A 93 -8.00 -8.37 12.45
CA TYR A 93 -7.49 -8.13 11.10
C TYR A 93 -8.39 -7.22 10.24
N ASN A 94 -7.74 -6.38 9.42
CA ASN A 94 -8.30 -5.75 8.22
C ASN A 94 -9.56 -4.91 8.46
N ASN A 95 -9.48 -4.04 9.46
CA ASN A 95 -10.59 -3.17 9.84
C ASN A 95 -10.48 -1.78 9.23
N GLU A 96 -11.62 -1.12 9.13
CA GLU A 96 -11.74 0.25 8.64
C GLU A 96 -11.41 1.26 9.73
N LEU A 97 -10.91 2.43 9.34
CA LEU A 97 -10.84 3.61 10.20
C LEU A 97 -12.20 4.28 10.17
N LEU A 98 -12.86 4.36 11.31
CA LEU A 98 -14.14 5.04 11.47
C LEU A 98 -13.91 6.38 12.17
N MET A 99 -14.60 7.43 11.73
CA MET A 99 -14.47 8.77 12.30
C MET A 99 -15.86 9.36 12.53
N SER A 100 -16.03 10.03 13.67
CA SER A 100 -17.29 10.68 14.05
C SER A 100 -17.02 12.07 14.64
N ILE A 101 -17.78 13.08 14.20
CA ILE A 101 -17.75 14.43 14.74
C ILE A 101 -18.86 14.55 15.78
N LYS A 102 -18.47 14.85 17.02
CA LYS A 102 -19.38 14.96 18.16
C LYS A 102 -19.27 16.31 18.86
N THR A 103 -20.34 16.68 19.57
CA THR A 103 -20.32 17.82 20.48
C THR A 103 -19.69 17.42 21.82
N ILE A 104 -18.79 18.24 22.36
CA ILE A 104 -18.07 17.96 23.61
C ILE A 104 -18.99 17.93 24.85
N PRO A 105 -20.01 18.80 25.02
CA PRO A 105 -20.82 18.76 26.25
C PRO A 105 -21.82 17.59 26.29
N ASN A 106 -22.39 17.17 25.15
CA ASN A 106 -23.49 16.20 25.10
C ASN A 106 -23.20 14.95 24.24
N LYS A 107 -22.01 14.84 23.65
CA LYS A 107 -21.60 13.78 22.71
C LYS A 107 -22.61 13.53 21.58
N PHE A 108 -23.34 14.57 21.18
CA PHE A 108 -24.28 14.47 20.07
C PHE A 108 -23.50 14.27 18.77
N ASP A 109 -23.77 13.18 18.07
CA ASP A 109 -23.12 12.84 16.81
C ASP A 109 -23.72 13.65 15.67
N LEU A 110 -22.88 14.38 14.95
CA LEU A 110 -23.26 15.21 13.79
C LEU A 110 -22.86 14.59 12.47
N THR A 111 -22.20 13.44 12.51
CA THR A 111 -21.54 12.84 11.35
C THR A 111 -22.54 12.45 10.28
N ASP A 112 -23.72 11.97 10.69
CA ASP A 112 -24.86 11.59 9.83
C ASP A 112 -25.32 12.71 8.89
N ARG A 113 -25.13 13.96 9.30
CA ARG A 113 -25.51 15.18 8.57
C ARG A 113 -24.41 15.70 7.64
N LEU A 114 -23.19 15.14 7.72
CA LEU A 114 -22.07 15.59 6.90
C LEU A 114 -22.22 15.16 5.45
N GLN A 115 -21.80 16.03 4.55
CA GLN A 115 -21.70 15.82 3.11
C GLN A 115 -20.29 16.18 2.61
N PRO A 116 -19.81 15.61 1.50
CA PRO A 116 -20.45 14.54 0.74
C PRO A 116 -20.36 13.20 1.47
N ARG A 117 -21.35 12.34 1.23
CA ARG A 117 -21.29 10.93 1.64
C ARG A 117 -21.12 10.05 0.41
N PRO A 118 -19.88 9.87 -0.08
CA PRO A 118 -19.66 8.93 -1.17
C PRO A 118 -20.14 7.55 -0.74
N LYS A 119 -20.67 6.76 -1.70
CA LYS A 119 -21.11 5.39 -1.43
C LYS A 119 -19.96 4.62 -0.76
N THR A 120 -20.17 4.19 0.48
CA THR A 120 -19.30 3.24 1.14
C THR A 120 -19.71 1.85 0.66
N TYR A 121 -18.76 1.10 0.09
CA TYR A 121 -18.95 -0.33 -0.12
C TYR A 121 -18.66 -1.03 1.20
N THR A 122 -19.71 -1.31 1.96
CA THR A 122 -19.63 -2.19 3.14
C THR A 122 -19.87 -3.61 2.66
N PHE A 123 -18.79 -4.39 2.50
CA PHE A 123 -18.89 -5.78 2.06
C PHE A 123 -18.86 -6.75 3.24
N HIS A 124 -19.77 -6.55 4.17
CA HIS A 124 -20.23 -7.52 5.16
C HIS A 124 -21.56 -7.02 5.73
N ASP A 125 -22.38 -7.94 6.26
CA ASP A 125 -23.44 -7.67 7.26
C ASP A 125 -22.91 -6.98 8.53
N SER A 126 -21.74 -6.34 8.46
CA SER A 126 -21.22 -5.49 9.50
C SER A 126 -22.17 -4.31 9.64
N ASN A 127 -22.78 -4.22 10.82
CA ASN A 127 -23.43 -3.06 11.39
C ASN A 127 -22.50 -1.84 11.47
N VAL A 128 -21.75 -1.48 10.41
CA VAL A 128 -21.02 -0.21 10.34
C VAL A 128 -22.11 0.85 10.35
N PRO A 129 -22.25 1.60 11.46
CA PRO A 129 -23.39 2.47 11.61
C PRO A 129 -23.32 3.49 10.48
N LYS A 130 -24.47 3.82 9.88
CA LYS A 130 -24.61 4.93 8.91
C LYS A 130 -24.08 6.27 9.46
N ASN A 131 -23.57 6.32 10.68
CA ASN A 131 -23.19 7.49 11.43
C ASN A 131 -21.67 7.73 11.45
N PHE A 132 -20.86 6.99 10.68
CA PHE A 132 -19.40 7.23 10.61
C PHE A 132 -18.95 7.69 9.22
N LEU A 133 -17.90 8.51 9.20
CA LEU A 133 -17.01 8.62 8.05
C LEU A 133 -16.04 7.44 8.07
N VAL A 134 -15.74 6.90 6.89
CA VAL A 134 -14.95 5.67 6.74
C VAL A 134 -13.69 5.93 5.93
N CYS A 135 -12.58 5.36 6.37
CA CYS A 135 -11.36 5.27 5.60
C CYS A 135 -10.82 3.83 5.57
N ASN A 136 -10.71 3.29 4.36
CA ASN A 136 -10.22 1.95 4.04
C ASN A 136 -9.47 1.99 2.70
N LEU A 137 -8.90 0.88 2.22
CA LEU A 137 -8.15 0.82 0.95
C LEU A 137 -8.99 1.22 -0.27
N PHE A 138 -10.31 1.04 -0.24
CA PHE A 138 -11.19 1.45 -1.33
C PHE A 138 -11.42 2.96 -1.34
N LYS A 139 -11.76 3.54 -0.20
CA LYS A 139 -12.09 4.96 -0.08
C LYS A 139 -11.69 5.52 1.27
N CYS A 140 -11.06 6.69 1.26
CA CYS A 140 -10.82 7.48 2.47
C CYS A 140 -11.65 8.77 2.48
N GLN A 141 -12.60 8.87 3.42
CA GLN A 141 -13.48 10.03 3.60
C GLN A 141 -12.81 11.10 4.48
N ILE A 142 -11.71 11.65 3.99
CA ILE A 142 -11.00 12.79 4.57
C ILE A 142 -11.07 14.00 3.64
N GLY A 143 -10.52 15.13 4.10
CA GLY A 143 -10.56 16.41 3.42
C GLY A 143 -11.78 17.23 3.82
N ILE A 144 -12.39 17.93 2.87
CA ILE A 144 -13.51 18.83 3.13
C ILE A 144 -14.84 18.09 3.21
N VAL A 145 -15.51 18.23 4.35
CA VAL A 145 -16.90 17.84 4.57
C VAL A 145 -17.68 19.03 5.12
N PHE A 146 -18.99 19.05 4.95
CA PHE A 146 -19.83 20.16 5.37
C PHE A 146 -21.20 19.70 5.85
N MET A 147 -21.86 20.51 6.66
CA MET A 147 -23.28 20.36 6.96
C MET A 147 -24.03 21.66 6.70
N ARG A 148 -25.34 21.56 6.45
CA ARG A 148 -26.20 22.74 6.32
C ARG A 148 -26.58 23.27 7.70
N SER A 149 -26.51 24.59 7.82
CA SER A 149 -26.82 25.41 8.97
C SER A 149 -28.23 25.97 8.77
N GLY A 150 -29.28 25.29 9.23
CA GLY A 150 -30.65 25.82 9.15
C GLY A 150 -31.73 24.80 8.84
N ASP A 151 -32.98 25.24 9.04
CA ASP A 151 -34.19 24.49 8.71
C ASP A 151 -34.29 24.23 7.20
N TYR A 152 -34.93 23.13 6.80
CA TYR A 152 -34.98 22.57 5.43
C TYR A 152 -35.53 23.53 4.35
N ARG A 153 -36.01 24.71 4.74
CA ARG A 153 -36.65 25.71 3.88
C ARG A 153 -35.75 26.88 3.47
N SER A 154 -34.50 26.93 3.95
CA SER A 154 -33.57 27.99 3.55
C SER A 154 -33.00 27.74 2.14
N VAL A 155 -32.84 28.81 1.36
CA VAL A 155 -32.18 28.76 0.04
C VAL A 155 -30.76 28.22 0.24
N ASP A 156 -30.41 27.18 -0.51
CA ASP A 156 -29.11 26.51 -0.41
C ASP A 156 -27.99 27.46 -0.87
N SER A 157 -27.40 28.18 0.08
CA SER A 157 -26.29 29.08 -0.14
C SER A 157 -25.03 28.54 0.54
N ILE A 158 -23.86 28.85 0.00
CA ILE A 158 -22.57 28.46 0.59
C ILE A 158 -22.41 29.09 2.00
N GLU A 159 -22.97 30.27 2.22
CA GLU A 159 -22.92 30.97 3.50
C GLU A 159 -23.69 30.29 4.64
N THR A 160 -24.67 29.43 4.32
CA THR A 160 -25.41 28.63 5.30
C THR A 160 -24.78 27.26 5.51
N ARG A 161 -23.52 27.05 5.13
CA ARG A 161 -22.81 25.78 5.32
C ARG A 161 -21.70 25.94 6.35
N ILE A 162 -21.55 24.90 7.16
CA ILE A 162 -20.47 24.76 8.13
C ILE A 162 -19.50 23.73 7.58
N PHE A 163 -18.26 24.14 7.38
CA PHE A 163 -17.22 23.34 6.75
C PHE A 163 -16.26 22.79 7.79
N PHE A 164 -15.83 21.56 7.55
CA PHE A 164 -14.85 20.84 8.34
C PHE A 164 -13.77 20.32 7.40
N TYR A 165 -12.52 20.38 7.84
CA TYR A 165 -11.41 19.76 7.16
C TYR A 165 -10.80 18.68 8.04
N ILE A 166 -10.65 17.47 7.50
CA ILE A 166 -10.04 16.33 8.19
C ILE A 166 -8.77 15.96 7.45
N GLY A 167 -7.62 15.96 8.13
CA GLY A 167 -6.34 15.55 7.57
C GLY A 167 -5.55 14.66 8.51
N PHE A 168 -4.61 13.91 7.95
CA PHE A 168 -3.63 13.14 8.73
C PHE A 168 -2.42 13.99 9.07
N THR A 169 -1.89 13.80 10.27
CA THR A 169 -0.60 14.34 10.70
C THR A 169 0.34 13.22 11.08
N LYS A 170 1.63 13.53 11.11
CA LYS A 170 2.65 12.62 11.62
C LYS A 170 2.37 12.23 13.07
N SER A 171 2.72 11.01 13.42
CA SER A 171 2.71 10.54 14.80
C SER A 171 4.02 10.92 15.49
N ASP A 172 3.98 11.09 16.81
CA ASP A 172 5.21 11.19 17.63
C ASP A 172 6.06 9.91 17.53
N GLU A 173 5.46 8.77 17.17
CA GLU A 173 6.14 7.48 17.01
C GLU A 173 6.73 7.27 15.61
N TYR A 174 6.16 7.90 14.57
CA TYR A 174 6.55 7.67 13.18
C TYR A 174 6.04 8.77 12.22
N ASP A 175 6.85 9.04 11.19
CA ASP A 175 6.64 10.15 10.24
C ASP A 175 5.63 9.89 9.11
N ASN A 176 5.16 8.65 8.96
CA ASN A 176 4.37 8.20 7.81
C ASN A 176 2.94 7.81 8.19
N LEU A 177 2.02 7.80 7.24
CA LEU A 177 0.73 7.14 7.40
C LEU A 177 0.90 5.63 7.14
N VAL A 178 1.09 4.88 8.21
CA VAL A 178 1.30 3.43 8.14
C VAL A 178 -0.05 2.71 8.06
N LEU A 179 -0.38 2.22 6.86
CA LEU A 179 -1.58 1.42 6.59
C LEU A 179 -1.60 0.13 7.41
N LYS A 180 -0.42 -0.49 7.60
CA LYS A 180 -0.25 -1.66 8.46
C LYS A 180 1.20 -1.87 8.86
N PHE A 181 1.41 -2.27 10.11
CA PHE A 181 2.72 -2.76 10.56
C PHE A 181 2.83 -4.26 10.28
N ILE A 182 3.90 -4.61 9.59
CA ILE A 182 4.17 -5.96 9.12
C ILE A 182 5.25 -6.59 9.99
N PRO A 183 5.00 -7.73 10.64
CA PRO A 183 5.99 -8.32 11.53
C PRO A 183 7.19 -8.86 10.77
N LYS A 184 8.38 -8.62 11.33
CA LYS A 184 9.59 -9.20 10.79
C LYS A 184 9.62 -10.72 10.97
N VAL A 185 10.06 -11.45 9.95
CA VAL A 185 10.14 -12.91 9.96
C VAL A 185 11.59 -13.34 9.89
N LYS A 186 12.10 -13.97 10.96
CA LYS A 186 13.47 -14.46 11.01
C LYS A 186 13.61 -15.93 10.63
N SER A 187 12.51 -16.69 10.64
CA SER A 187 12.53 -18.15 10.50
C SER A 187 12.76 -18.64 9.07
N ASP A 188 12.28 -17.91 8.06
CA ASP A 188 12.44 -18.29 6.66
C ASP A 188 12.69 -17.04 5.79
N LYS A 189 13.90 -16.96 5.23
CA LYS A 189 14.34 -15.85 4.37
C LYS A 189 13.61 -15.76 3.03
N TYR A 190 12.86 -16.80 2.64
CA TYR A 190 12.08 -16.85 1.40
C TYR A 190 10.62 -16.43 1.59
N ILE A 191 10.25 -15.98 2.79
CA ILE A 191 8.96 -15.34 3.04
C ILE A 191 9.00 -13.91 2.55
N PHE A 192 7.98 -13.52 1.79
CA PHE A 192 7.70 -12.16 1.39
C PHE A 192 6.21 -11.89 1.45
N ARG A 193 5.83 -10.64 1.21
CA ARG A 193 4.43 -10.22 1.17
C ARG A 193 4.09 -9.54 -0.12
N VAL A 194 2.88 -9.79 -0.58
CA VAL A 194 2.19 -8.93 -1.54
C VAL A 194 1.29 -8.02 -0.73
N ILE A 195 1.48 -6.71 -0.82
CA ILE A 195 0.67 -5.70 -0.14
C ILE A 195 -0.24 -5.01 -1.14
N VAL A 196 -1.44 -4.62 -0.68
CA VAL A 196 -2.42 -3.90 -1.49
C VAL A 196 -2.35 -2.41 -1.17
N CYS A 197 -2.04 -1.59 -2.16
CA CYS A 197 -2.00 -0.14 -2.03
C CYS A 197 -3.27 0.50 -2.59
N PRO A 198 -3.75 1.61 -2.00
CA PRO A 198 -4.79 2.42 -2.62
C PRO A 198 -4.35 2.92 -3.99
N GLY A 199 -5.31 3.14 -4.90
CA GLY A 199 -5.06 3.82 -6.17
C GLY A 199 -5.36 5.32 -6.13
N ALA A 200 -5.10 6.01 -7.23
CA ALA A 200 -5.23 7.47 -7.36
C ALA A 200 -6.63 8.01 -7.01
N SER A 201 -7.67 7.18 -7.17
CA SER A 201 -9.05 7.51 -6.82
C SER A 201 -9.41 7.29 -5.35
N TRP A 202 -8.42 7.04 -4.46
CA TRP A 202 -8.64 6.74 -3.05
C TRP A 202 -9.41 7.83 -2.31
N LEU A 203 -9.13 9.10 -2.60
CA LEU A 203 -9.80 10.25 -2.00
C LEU A 203 -10.99 10.70 -2.83
N SER A 204 -11.98 11.33 -2.18
CA SER A 204 -13.09 11.94 -2.91
C SER A 204 -12.61 13.18 -3.68
N SER A 205 -13.25 13.50 -4.80
CA SER A 205 -12.97 14.72 -5.57
C SER A 205 -13.22 16.00 -4.76
N PHE A 206 -14.06 15.93 -3.73
CA PHE A 206 -14.36 17.04 -2.82
C PHE A 206 -13.34 17.19 -1.68
N SER A 207 -12.43 16.24 -1.50
CA SER A 207 -11.46 16.25 -0.40
C SER A 207 -10.51 17.45 -0.44
N ASN A 208 -10.36 18.11 -1.60
CA ASN A 208 -9.35 19.15 -1.82
C ASN A 208 -7.93 18.66 -1.51
N SER A 209 -7.75 17.34 -1.53
CA SER A 209 -6.51 16.63 -1.28
C SER A 209 -6.33 15.61 -2.39
N GLU A 210 -5.10 15.17 -2.62
CA GLU A 210 -4.77 14.25 -3.69
C GLU A 210 -3.90 13.11 -3.13
N TYR A 211 -4.17 11.89 -3.58
CA TYR A 211 -3.30 10.76 -3.32
C TYR A 211 -2.53 10.40 -4.59
N ILE A 212 -1.20 10.42 -4.50
CA ILE A 212 -0.30 10.23 -5.64
C ILE A 212 0.46 8.93 -5.47
N GLU A 213 0.23 8.00 -6.40
CA GLU A 213 0.83 6.66 -6.44
C GLU A 213 2.35 6.73 -6.70
N THR A 214 3.09 5.71 -6.26
CA THR A 214 4.52 5.53 -6.58
C THR A 214 4.78 4.17 -7.23
N SER A 215 5.84 4.06 -8.03
CA SER A 215 6.19 2.85 -8.79
C SER A 215 7.16 1.90 -8.08
N ASN A 216 7.73 2.28 -6.93
CA ASN A 216 8.66 1.41 -6.21
C ASN A 216 7.99 0.11 -5.78
N ASN A 217 8.72 -1.01 -5.88
CA ASN A 217 8.25 -2.35 -5.52
C ASN A 217 6.97 -2.81 -6.25
N TYR A 218 6.66 -2.23 -7.41
CA TYR A 218 5.45 -2.51 -8.19
C TYR A 218 5.41 -3.94 -8.75
N ILE A 219 4.27 -4.62 -8.59
CA ILE A 219 3.98 -5.91 -9.22
C ILE A 219 3.03 -5.69 -10.41
N THR A 220 1.80 -5.27 -10.12
CA THR A 220 0.73 -5.07 -11.11
C THR A 220 -0.34 -4.12 -10.56
N LYS A 221 -1.32 -3.79 -11.40
CA LYS A 221 -2.56 -3.11 -11.03
C LYS A 221 -3.69 -4.11 -10.99
N LEU A 222 -4.57 -3.98 -9.99
CA LEU A 222 -5.82 -4.73 -9.92
C LEU A 222 -6.97 -3.79 -10.24
N ASP A 223 -7.76 -4.16 -11.23
CA ASP A 223 -9.00 -3.45 -11.58
C ASP A 223 -10.20 -4.32 -11.14
N TRP A 224 -10.93 -3.90 -10.10
CA TRP A 224 -12.16 -4.58 -9.71
C TRP A 224 -13.37 -3.97 -10.36
N LYS A 225 -14.01 -4.74 -11.25
CA LYS A 225 -15.17 -4.31 -12.04
C LYS A 225 -16.35 -3.88 -11.17
N LYS A 226 -16.55 -4.47 -9.99
CA LYS A 226 -17.71 -4.19 -9.13
C LYS A 226 -17.69 -2.78 -8.55
N ASN A 227 -16.50 -2.27 -8.23
CA ASN A 227 -16.35 -1.00 -7.51
C ASN A 227 -15.68 0.10 -8.35
N SER A 228 -15.30 -0.21 -9.60
CA SER A 228 -14.52 0.66 -10.48
C SER A 228 -13.24 1.19 -9.82
N GLY A 229 -12.75 0.47 -8.80
CA GLY A 229 -11.56 0.79 -8.04
C GLY A 229 -10.34 0.20 -8.71
N ARG A 230 -9.28 0.99 -8.79
CA ARG A 230 -7.96 0.57 -9.23
C ARG A 230 -7.03 0.52 -8.02
N TYR A 231 -6.30 -0.57 -7.89
CA TYR A 231 -5.38 -0.81 -6.78
C TYR A 231 -4.02 -1.20 -7.32
N ILE A 232 -2.99 -1.03 -6.50
CA ILE A 232 -1.64 -1.42 -6.86
C ILE A 232 -1.19 -2.55 -5.95
N LEU A 233 -0.70 -3.63 -6.53
CA LEU A 233 0.04 -4.65 -5.80
C LEU A 233 1.51 -4.29 -5.75
N LYS A 234 2.08 -4.37 -4.56
CA LYS A 234 3.52 -4.21 -4.33
C LYS A 234 4.09 -5.41 -3.57
N TYR A 235 5.38 -5.68 -3.72
CA TYR A 235 6.06 -6.67 -2.90
C TYR A 235 6.77 -6.00 -1.71
N MET A 236 6.81 -6.70 -0.58
CA MET A 236 7.47 -6.25 0.64
C MET A 236 8.27 -7.38 1.28
N TYR A 237 9.46 -7.04 1.77
CA TYR A 237 10.38 -7.98 2.40
C TYR A 237 10.77 -7.49 3.79
N CYS A 238 10.43 -8.26 4.82
CA CYS A 238 10.66 -7.89 6.22
C CYS A 238 11.44 -8.98 6.98
N ASN A 239 12.57 -9.47 6.46
CA ASN A 239 13.30 -10.56 7.14
C ASN A 239 14.60 -10.12 7.81
N GLU A 240 15.24 -9.04 7.36
CA GLU A 240 16.56 -8.62 7.86
C GLU A 240 16.55 -7.23 8.55
N ASN A 241 17.64 -6.95 9.27
CA ASN A 241 17.95 -5.60 9.77
C ASN A 241 18.76 -4.87 8.69
N GLY A 242 18.35 -3.67 8.28
CA GLY A 242 19.03 -2.87 7.25
C GLY A 242 18.31 -2.79 5.90
N VAL A 243 17.33 -3.67 5.63
CA VAL A 243 16.38 -3.51 4.51
C VAL A 243 15.43 -2.36 4.81
N THR A 244 15.03 -1.59 3.79
CA THR A 244 14.01 -0.53 3.89
C THR A 244 12.81 -1.03 4.69
N THR A 245 12.60 -0.44 5.85
CA THR A 245 11.51 -0.85 6.75
C THR A 245 10.16 -0.38 6.23
N PHE A 246 10.13 0.68 5.43
CA PHE A 246 8.90 1.24 4.89
C PHE A 246 8.78 1.01 3.38
N VAL A 247 7.67 0.41 2.95
CA VAL A 247 7.30 0.32 1.53
C VAL A 247 6.23 1.35 1.23
N LYS A 248 6.63 2.41 0.50
CA LYS A 248 5.75 3.52 0.10
C LYS A 248 4.77 3.07 -0.97
N CYS A 249 3.47 3.20 -0.69
CA CYS A 249 2.40 3.07 -1.68
C CYS A 249 2.26 4.35 -2.50
N GLY A 250 2.29 5.50 -1.81
CA GLY A 250 2.12 6.81 -2.39
C GLY A 250 2.36 7.90 -1.36
N TYR A 251 1.91 9.12 -1.65
CA TYR A 251 1.84 10.18 -0.66
C TYR A 251 0.53 10.94 -0.79
N LEU A 252 0.06 11.43 0.35
CA LEU A 252 -1.15 12.21 0.49
C LEU A 252 -0.78 13.70 0.49
N LYS A 253 -1.16 14.41 -0.56
CA LYS A 253 -1.03 15.87 -0.66
C LYS A 253 -2.27 16.52 -0.08
N GLN A 254 -2.08 17.24 1.02
CA GLN A 254 -3.14 17.85 1.83
C GLN A 254 -3.09 19.37 1.69
N ILE A 255 -4.24 20.04 1.70
CA ILE A 255 -4.30 21.50 1.50
C ILE A 255 -3.87 22.28 2.75
N TYR A 256 -4.24 21.81 3.94
CA TYR A 256 -3.95 22.50 5.22
C TYR A 256 -3.05 21.71 6.16
N MET A 257 -2.47 20.60 5.68
CA MET A 257 -1.52 19.78 6.41
C MET A 257 -0.31 19.51 5.53
N PRO A 258 0.86 19.18 6.11
CA PRO A 258 1.99 18.69 5.36
C PRO A 258 1.61 17.45 4.53
N SER A 259 2.32 17.24 3.42
CA SER A 259 2.23 15.98 2.71
C SER A 259 2.76 14.85 3.59
N ILE A 260 2.12 13.69 3.53
CA ILE A 260 2.48 12.53 4.33
C ILE A 260 2.60 11.29 3.43
N ASP A 261 3.67 10.54 3.61
CA ASP A 261 3.89 9.29 2.88
C ASP A 261 2.96 8.21 3.41
N VAL A 262 2.38 7.42 2.51
CA VAL A 262 1.41 6.38 2.84
C VAL A 262 1.99 5.02 2.44
N GLY A 263 1.96 4.05 3.33
CA GLY A 263 2.57 2.74 3.04
C GLY A 263 2.54 1.77 4.20
N TYR A 264 3.40 0.76 4.12
CA TYR A 264 3.50 -0.34 5.08
C TYR A 264 4.85 -0.32 5.75
N GLU A 265 4.92 -0.70 7.03
CA GLU A 265 6.18 -0.66 7.79
C GLU A 265 6.51 -1.99 8.48
N CYS A 266 7.74 -2.47 8.33
CA CYS A 266 8.25 -3.65 9.02
C CYS A 266 8.45 -3.36 10.52
N SER A 267 7.79 -4.11 11.39
CA SER A 267 7.87 -4.01 12.85
C SER A 267 8.65 -5.17 13.47
N LYS A 268 9.48 -4.87 14.47
CA LYS A 268 10.19 -5.88 15.28
C LYS A 268 9.27 -6.61 16.27
N ASN A 269 8.14 -6.01 16.63
CA ASN A 269 7.21 -6.60 17.59
C ASN A 269 6.44 -7.72 16.91
N ASN A 270 6.71 -8.95 17.34
CA ASN A 270 5.72 -10.03 17.39
C ASN A 270 6.30 -11.20 18.19
N ASP A 271 6.33 -11.03 19.51
CA ASP A 271 6.33 -12.19 20.38
C ASP A 271 4.99 -12.92 20.14
N LYS A 272 5.03 -14.02 19.37
CA LYS A 272 3.97 -15.05 19.21
C LYS A 272 2.88 -14.89 18.14
N LYS A 273 3.10 -14.23 16.99
CA LYS A 273 2.09 -14.27 15.89
C LYS A 273 2.41 -15.36 14.85
N ASN A 274 1.50 -16.31 14.68
CA ASN A 274 1.54 -17.27 13.57
C ASN A 274 1.22 -16.53 12.26
N ILE A 275 2.22 -16.43 11.37
CA ILE A 275 2.04 -15.81 10.06
C ILE A 275 1.35 -16.81 9.14
N SER A 276 0.13 -16.50 8.71
CA SER A 276 -0.58 -17.31 7.73
C SER A 276 0.06 -17.17 6.36
N ILE A 277 0.61 -18.27 5.84
CA ILE A 277 1.24 -18.35 4.52
C ILE A 277 0.22 -18.85 3.51
N HIS A 278 -0.12 -18.00 2.53
CA HIS A 278 -1.19 -18.26 1.57
C HIS A 278 -0.93 -19.46 0.65
N ASN A 279 0.35 -19.80 0.42
CA ASN A 279 0.75 -20.95 -0.39
C ASN A 279 1.45 -22.06 0.43
N VAL A 280 1.08 -22.22 1.70
CA VAL A 280 1.70 -23.22 2.60
C VAL A 280 1.64 -24.66 2.06
N LEU A 281 0.50 -25.04 1.46
CA LEU A 281 0.27 -26.38 0.91
C LEU A 281 0.97 -26.60 -0.45
N LYS A 282 1.48 -25.55 -1.11
CA LYS A 282 2.21 -25.72 -2.37
C LYS A 282 3.56 -26.37 -2.10
N LYS A 283 3.82 -27.46 -2.82
CA LYS A 283 5.13 -28.12 -2.83
C LYS A 283 6.15 -27.22 -3.52
N GLU A 284 7.39 -27.29 -3.04
CA GLU A 284 8.51 -26.71 -3.78
C GLU A 284 8.70 -27.48 -5.09
N THR A 285 8.94 -26.76 -6.17
CA THR A 285 9.16 -27.32 -7.51
C THR A 285 10.43 -26.74 -8.10
N ASN A 286 11.13 -27.54 -8.90
CA ASN A 286 12.22 -27.02 -9.71
C ASN A 286 11.66 -26.29 -10.92
N MET A 287 12.30 -25.18 -11.28
CA MET A 287 12.10 -24.54 -12.57
C MET A 287 12.49 -25.50 -13.69
N SER A 288 11.74 -25.49 -14.78
CA SER A 288 12.03 -26.28 -15.98
C SER A 288 12.15 -25.38 -17.20
N SER A 289 12.85 -25.86 -18.24
CA SER A 289 12.89 -25.24 -19.56
C SER A 289 12.09 -26.09 -20.52
N LEU A 290 11.28 -25.44 -21.34
CA LEU A 290 10.67 -26.08 -22.50
C LEU A 290 11.65 -26.12 -23.68
N SER A 291 11.38 -26.97 -24.65
CA SER A 291 12.13 -27.01 -25.92
C SER A 291 12.04 -25.71 -26.72
N SER A 292 11.04 -24.88 -26.44
CA SER A 292 10.90 -23.51 -26.97
C SER A 292 11.85 -22.50 -26.32
N GLY A 293 12.66 -22.90 -25.33
CA GLY A 293 13.47 -21.99 -24.52
C GLY A 293 12.67 -21.23 -23.45
N GLN A 294 11.38 -21.51 -23.28
CA GLN A 294 10.56 -20.89 -22.24
C GLN A 294 10.90 -21.46 -20.86
N LEU A 295 10.99 -20.59 -19.86
CA LEU A 295 11.20 -20.98 -18.47
C LEU A 295 9.85 -21.14 -17.76
N MET A 296 9.72 -22.19 -16.94
CA MET A 296 8.48 -22.52 -16.27
C MET A 296 8.64 -22.74 -14.76
N CYS A 297 7.67 -22.23 -13.99
CA CYS A 297 7.51 -22.45 -12.56
C CYS A 297 6.07 -22.85 -12.25
N ASP A 298 5.84 -24.02 -11.62
CA ASP A 298 4.50 -24.50 -11.23
C ASP A 298 3.45 -24.32 -12.35
N LYS A 299 3.81 -24.74 -13.57
CA LYS A 299 3.00 -24.65 -14.80
C LYS A 299 2.81 -23.25 -15.41
N THR A 300 3.48 -22.24 -14.87
CA THR A 300 3.43 -20.86 -15.36
C THR A 300 4.71 -20.54 -16.13
N VAL A 301 4.59 -20.02 -17.35
CA VAL A 301 5.73 -19.49 -18.11
C VAL A 301 6.17 -18.19 -17.45
N ILE A 302 7.44 -18.07 -17.05
CA ILE A 302 7.90 -16.94 -16.22
C ILE A 302 8.58 -15.83 -17.02
N ASN A 303 9.05 -16.13 -18.23
CA ASN A 303 9.75 -15.19 -19.11
C ASN A 303 8.83 -14.46 -20.11
N GLU A 304 7.51 -14.52 -19.90
CA GLU A 304 6.55 -13.69 -20.62
C GLU A 304 6.40 -12.31 -19.95
N PRO A 305 6.19 -11.21 -20.71
CA PRO A 305 6.03 -9.87 -20.13
C PRO A 305 4.85 -9.72 -19.15
N THR A 306 3.81 -10.54 -19.35
CA THR A 306 2.59 -10.59 -18.52
C THR A 306 2.81 -11.31 -17.20
N SER A 307 3.89 -12.08 -17.05
CA SER A 307 4.14 -12.89 -15.88
C SER A 307 4.52 -12.04 -14.67
N LEU A 308 3.82 -12.25 -13.56
CA LEU A 308 4.03 -11.54 -12.29
C LEU A 308 4.94 -12.36 -11.39
N VAL A 309 6.23 -12.33 -11.69
CA VAL A 309 7.21 -13.19 -11.01
C VAL A 309 8.11 -12.36 -10.13
N ILE A 310 8.24 -12.77 -8.87
CA ILE A 310 9.13 -12.17 -7.87
C ILE A 310 10.34 -13.07 -7.73
N ASP A 311 11.54 -12.49 -7.81
CA ASP A 311 12.81 -13.19 -7.68
C ASP A 311 13.43 -12.99 -6.29
N PHE A 312 14.03 -14.07 -5.77
CA PHE A 312 14.73 -14.14 -4.50
C PHE A 312 16.16 -14.55 -4.80
N LEU A 313 17.05 -13.57 -4.74
CA LEU A 313 18.46 -13.70 -5.08
C LEU A 313 19.26 -13.57 -3.79
N PRO A 314 19.44 -14.66 -3.02
CA PRO A 314 20.23 -14.63 -1.80
C PRO A 314 21.70 -14.25 -2.09
N PRO A 315 22.40 -13.67 -1.09
CA PRO A 315 23.82 -13.38 -1.20
C PRO A 315 24.62 -14.68 -1.36
N GLY A 316 25.77 -14.59 -2.04
CA GLY A 316 26.73 -15.68 -2.17
C GLY A 316 26.72 -16.46 -3.50
N ASN A 317 25.74 -16.25 -4.37
CA ASN A 317 25.69 -16.89 -5.70
C ASN A 317 26.03 -15.95 -6.86
N ASN A 318 26.22 -14.65 -6.59
CA ASN A 318 26.61 -13.63 -7.57
C ASN A 318 28.06 -13.20 -7.32
N TYR A 319 28.94 -13.32 -8.33
CA TYR A 319 30.35 -12.90 -8.25
C TYR A 319 30.52 -11.40 -7.95
N ASN A 320 29.62 -10.56 -8.49
CA ASN A 320 29.74 -9.09 -8.40
C ASN A 320 29.09 -8.46 -7.16
N ASP A 321 28.26 -9.21 -6.41
CA ASP A 321 27.51 -8.63 -5.28
C ASP A 321 27.26 -9.69 -4.20
N VAL A 322 28.35 -10.05 -3.52
CA VAL A 322 28.42 -11.19 -2.60
C VAL A 322 27.61 -10.94 -1.31
N ASN A 323 27.28 -9.68 -1.00
CA ASN A 323 26.82 -9.28 0.33
C ASN A 323 25.33 -8.90 0.42
N ALA A 324 24.60 -8.73 -0.69
CA ALA A 324 23.22 -8.24 -0.67
C ALA A 324 22.20 -9.30 -1.08
N PHE A 325 21.28 -9.64 -0.18
CA PHE A 325 20.03 -10.32 -0.53
C PHE A 325 19.19 -9.38 -1.41
N LYS A 326 18.89 -9.79 -2.64
CA LYS A 326 18.05 -9.01 -3.56
C LYS A 326 16.69 -9.67 -3.73
N ILE A 327 15.66 -8.84 -3.67
CA ILE A 327 14.29 -9.20 -4.02
C ILE A 327 13.78 -8.19 -5.04
N GLY A 328 13.24 -8.68 -6.14
CA GLY A 328 12.83 -7.86 -7.26
C GLY A 328 11.67 -8.46 -8.04
N ARG A 329 11.31 -7.76 -9.10
CA ARG A 329 10.49 -8.33 -10.15
C ARG A 329 11.42 -9.02 -11.14
N PHE A 330 11.16 -10.29 -11.42
CA PHE A 330 11.86 -11.03 -12.45
C PHE A 330 11.63 -10.37 -13.81
N THR A 331 12.70 -10.26 -14.58
CA THR A 331 12.69 -9.88 -15.99
C THR A 331 13.49 -10.91 -16.77
N ILE A 332 13.34 -10.95 -18.09
CA ILE A 332 14.14 -11.84 -18.93
C ILE A 332 15.67 -11.60 -18.80
N ASN A 333 16.06 -10.41 -18.33
CA ASN A 333 17.44 -10.02 -18.07
C ASN A 333 17.92 -10.35 -16.65
N THR A 334 17.03 -10.86 -15.78
CA THR A 334 17.41 -11.31 -14.43
C THR A 334 18.33 -12.52 -14.54
N LYS A 335 19.50 -12.42 -13.91
CA LYS A 335 20.47 -13.52 -13.81
C LYS A 335 20.07 -14.48 -12.69
N LEU A 336 19.90 -15.76 -13.04
CA LEU A 336 19.46 -16.81 -12.13
C LEU A 336 20.60 -17.80 -11.86
N TYR A 337 20.74 -18.19 -10.59
CA TYR A 337 21.76 -19.13 -10.14
C TYR A 337 21.10 -20.27 -9.38
N SER A 338 21.77 -21.43 -9.38
CA SER A 338 21.31 -22.62 -8.65
C SER A 338 20.93 -22.28 -7.21
N GLY A 339 19.73 -22.71 -6.79
CA GLY A 339 19.21 -22.46 -5.46
C GLY A 339 18.53 -21.10 -5.25
N HIS A 340 18.58 -20.17 -6.22
CA HIS A 340 17.69 -19.02 -6.24
C HIS A 340 16.24 -19.47 -6.26
N LYS A 341 15.34 -18.63 -5.74
CA LYS A 341 13.91 -18.94 -5.74
C LYS A 341 13.10 -17.88 -6.45
N LEU A 342 11.97 -18.30 -6.98
CA LEU A 342 11.01 -17.50 -7.71
C LEU A 342 9.62 -17.76 -7.14
N HIS A 343 8.74 -16.78 -7.26
CA HIS A 343 7.33 -16.91 -6.94
C HIS A 343 6.48 -16.26 -8.03
N CYS A 344 5.58 -17.04 -8.62
CA CYS A 344 4.55 -16.54 -9.55
C CYS A 344 3.34 -16.06 -8.74
N VAL A 345 3.11 -14.75 -8.73
CA VAL A 345 1.94 -14.12 -8.10
C VAL A 345 0.72 -14.42 -8.96
N ASN A 346 -0.31 -15.02 -8.36
CA ASN A 346 -1.56 -15.32 -9.05
C ASN A 346 -2.54 -14.15 -8.90
N GLU A 347 -2.57 -13.28 -9.90
CA GLU A 347 -3.43 -12.09 -9.94
C GLU A 347 -4.92 -12.43 -9.86
N GLU A 348 -5.36 -13.49 -10.55
CA GLU A 348 -6.76 -13.91 -10.57
C GLU A 348 -7.23 -14.32 -9.17
N LYS A 349 -6.40 -15.11 -8.46
CA LYS A 349 -6.70 -15.52 -7.09
C LYS A 349 -6.78 -14.33 -6.14
N ILE A 350 -5.87 -13.37 -6.28
CA ILE A 350 -5.92 -12.13 -5.48
C ILE A 350 -7.17 -11.33 -5.84
N SER A 351 -7.53 -11.26 -7.11
CA SER A 351 -8.73 -10.53 -7.56
C SER A 351 -10.02 -11.09 -6.98
N GLN A 352 -10.09 -12.40 -6.70
CA GLN A 352 -11.23 -13.05 -6.06
C GLN A 352 -11.39 -12.67 -4.57
N MET A 353 -10.35 -12.12 -3.94
CA MET A 353 -10.34 -11.70 -2.54
C MET A 353 -10.77 -10.22 -2.35
N GLU A 354 -11.38 -9.61 -3.38
CA GLU A 354 -11.87 -8.21 -3.37
C GLU A 354 -12.57 -7.82 -2.06
N SER A 355 -13.46 -8.69 -1.56
CA SER A 355 -14.23 -8.45 -0.32
C SER A 355 -13.36 -8.32 0.93
N GLU A 356 -12.25 -9.05 1.01
CA GLU A 356 -11.35 -9.02 2.17
C GLU A 356 -10.49 -7.74 2.22
N PHE A 357 -10.34 -7.07 1.07
CA PHE A 357 -9.44 -5.94 0.92
C PHE A 357 -10.17 -4.60 1.08
N ILE A 358 -11.36 -4.47 0.51
CA ILE A 358 -12.13 -3.21 0.50
C ILE A 358 -12.42 -2.71 1.91
N SER A 359 -12.72 -3.60 2.85
CA SER A 359 -13.04 -3.24 4.24
C SER A 359 -11.81 -3.08 5.13
N SER A 360 -10.60 -3.12 4.56
CA SER A 360 -9.36 -3.05 5.32
C SER A 360 -8.69 -1.70 5.16
N PHE A 361 -8.09 -1.15 6.21
CA PHE A 361 -7.21 0.01 6.08
C PHE A 361 -5.86 -0.34 5.43
N GLY A 362 -5.39 -1.57 5.64
CA GLY A 362 -4.22 -2.15 4.98
C GLY A 362 -4.32 -3.67 4.91
N HIS A 363 -3.81 -4.25 3.83
CA HIS A 363 -3.87 -5.68 3.54
C HIS A 363 -2.57 -6.23 2.94
N GLU A 364 -2.17 -7.40 3.42
CA GLU A 364 -1.02 -8.17 2.97
C GLU A 364 -1.35 -9.65 2.83
N LEU A 365 -0.74 -10.28 1.83
CA LEU A 365 -0.74 -11.71 1.62
C LEU A 365 0.69 -12.21 1.79
N ASN A 366 0.91 -13.08 2.77
CA ASN A 366 2.22 -13.69 2.98
C ASN A 366 2.40 -14.89 2.05
N TYR A 367 3.53 -14.93 1.37
CA TYR A 367 3.92 -16.01 0.47
C TYR A 367 5.32 -16.51 0.80
N VAL A 368 5.56 -17.78 0.49
CA VAL A 368 6.90 -18.38 0.44
C VAL A 368 7.27 -18.60 -1.02
N ALA A 369 8.50 -18.29 -1.42
CA ALA A 369 8.98 -18.65 -2.75
C ALA A 369 9.14 -20.19 -2.87
N LYS A 370 8.46 -20.79 -3.85
CA LYS A 370 8.36 -22.26 -4.01
C LYS A 370 8.90 -22.78 -5.34
N CYS A 371 9.24 -21.90 -6.30
CA CYS A 371 9.95 -22.34 -7.49
C CYS A 371 11.45 -22.17 -7.27
N LYS A 372 12.22 -23.24 -7.38
CA LYS A 372 13.66 -23.23 -7.15
C LYS A 372 14.39 -23.38 -8.47
N VAL A 373 15.43 -22.57 -8.68
CA VAL A 373 16.36 -22.80 -9.79
C VAL A 373 17.08 -24.12 -9.52
N PRO A 374 16.93 -25.14 -10.38
CA PRO A 374 17.54 -26.44 -10.15
C PRO A 374 19.07 -26.32 -10.12
N PRO A 375 19.76 -27.32 -9.55
CA PRO A 375 21.16 -27.53 -9.87
C PRO A 375 21.32 -27.61 -11.39
N LEU A 376 22.26 -26.84 -11.93
CA LEU A 376 22.56 -26.84 -13.36
C LEU A 376 23.87 -27.59 -13.58
N ASN A 377 23.81 -28.63 -14.42
CA ASN A 377 25.01 -29.24 -14.96
C ASN A 377 25.62 -28.25 -15.94
N ALA A 378 26.91 -27.98 -15.78
CA ALA A 378 27.63 -27.10 -16.68
C ALA A 378 28.98 -27.69 -17.03
N THR A 379 29.32 -27.66 -18.31
CA THR A 379 30.65 -27.97 -18.79
C THR A 379 31.50 -26.71 -18.77
N LEU A 380 32.67 -26.79 -18.12
CA LEU A 380 33.66 -25.73 -18.18
C LEU A 380 34.28 -25.66 -19.58
N ARG A 381 34.18 -24.50 -20.23
CA ARG A 381 34.76 -24.26 -21.55
C ARG A 381 35.77 -23.11 -21.52
N LEU A 382 36.76 -23.17 -22.41
CA LEU A 382 37.71 -22.09 -22.59
C LEU A 382 37.02 -20.94 -23.33
N LYS A 383 37.16 -19.71 -22.84
CA LYS A 383 36.67 -18.47 -23.47
C LYS A 383 37.87 -17.58 -23.75
N VAL A 384 38.00 -17.13 -25.00
CA VAL A 384 39.08 -16.24 -25.45
C VAL A 384 38.46 -15.04 -26.14
N ASN A 385 38.75 -13.82 -25.67
CA ASN A 385 38.18 -12.57 -26.19
C ASN A 385 36.64 -12.57 -26.27
N GLY A 386 35.98 -13.12 -25.26
CA GLY A 386 34.52 -13.19 -25.25
C GLY A 386 33.92 -14.38 -26.01
N ILE A 387 34.73 -15.15 -26.75
CA ILE A 387 34.26 -16.25 -27.60
C ILE A 387 34.58 -17.60 -26.94
N VAL A 388 33.55 -18.42 -26.73
CA VAL A 388 33.68 -19.80 -26.23
C VAL A 388 34.31 -20.66 -27.31
N GLN A 389 35.42 -21.31 -26.98
CA GLN A 389 36.22 -22.10 -27.91
C GLN A 389 35.63 -23.50 -28.09
N GLU A 390 35.79 -24.06 -29.29
CA GLU A 390 35.51 -25.47 -29.55
C GLU A 390 36.66 -26.36 -29.03
N PHE A 391 36.33 -27.58 -28.61
CA PHE A 391 37.32 -28.55 -28.11
C PHE A 391 37.29 -29.83 -28.92
N LYS A 392 38.43 -30.55 -28.92
CA LYS A 392 38.50 -31.93 -29.39
C LYS A 392 38.44 -32.86 -28.20
N ASN A 393 37.53 -33.84 -28.26
CA ASN A 393 37.50 -34.95 -27.32
C ASN A 393 38.66 -35.91 -27.64
N LYS A 394 39.55 -36.14 -26.69
CA LYS A 394 40.45 -37.30 -26.72
C LYS A 394 40.16 -38.20 -25.52
N THR A 395 40.02 -39.48 -25.80
CA THR A 395 40.04 -40.54 -24.79
C THR A 395 41.49 -41.00 -24.66
N GLU A 396 42.10 -40.75 -23.51
CA GLU A 396 43.37 -41.37 -23.14
C GLU A 396 43.08 -42.46 -22.10
N ASP A 397 43.60 -43.67 -22.34
CA ASP A 397 43.26 -44.89 -21.59
C ASP A 397 43.46 -44.80 -20.07
N ASN A 398 44.25 -43.83 -19.60
CA ASN A 398 44.63 -43.69 -18.18
C ASN A 398 43.93 -42.53 -17.44
N PHE A 399 43.23 -41.61 -18.12
CA PHE A 399 42.69 -40.40 -17.47
C PHE A 399 41.23 -40.07 -17.82
N GLY A 400 40.54 -40.92 -18.57
CA GLY A 400 39.16 -40.66 -19.02
C GLY A 400 39.07 -39.64 -20.16
N LYS A 401 37.86 -39.14 -20.44
CA LYS A 401 37.62 -38.14 -21.49
C LYS A 401 38.22 -36.78 -21.08
N LYS A 402 39.10 -36.21 -21.91
CA LYS A 402 39.62 -34.84 -21.76
C LYS A 402 39.20 -33.96 -22.93
N ASN A 403 38.76 -32.75 -22.60
CA ASN A 403 38.52 -31.67 -23.57
C ASN A 403 39.84 -30.94 -23.79
N ILE A 404 40.40 -31.00 -25.01
CA ILE A 404 41.64 -30.30 -25.37
C ILE A 404 41.30 -29.09 -26.23
N TYR A 405 41.78 -27.92 -25.81
CA TYR A 405 41.71 -26.66 -26.53
C TYR A 405 43.09 -26.32 -27.11
N THR A 406 43.14 -25.80 -28.33
CA THR A 406 44.39 -25.37 -28.98
C THR A 406 44.15 -24.03 -29.64
N PHE A 407 44.95 -23.03 -29.31
CA PHE A 407 44.87 -21.68 -29.87
C PHE A 407 46.28 -21.16 -30.18
N ASP A 408 46.42 -20.35 -31.23
CA ASP A 408 47.70 -19.73 -31.56
C ASP A 408 47.87 -18.41 -30.80
N LYS A 409 48.79 -18.40 -29.84
CA LYS A 409 49.13 -17.21 -29.05
C LYS A 409 49.67 -16.07 -29.91
N ARG A 410 50.26 -16.34 -31.08
CA ARG A 410 50.87 -15.32 -31.95
C ARG A 410 49.83 -14.40 -32.60
N GLU A 411 48.59 -14.86 -32.75
CA GLU A 411 47.47 -14.09 -33.31
C GLU A 411 46.71 -13.28 -32.25
N MET A 412 47.04 -13.45 -30.96
CA MET A 412 46.28 -12.93 -29.83
C MET A 412 47.14 -11.97 -28.98
N ARG A 413 47.25 -10.70 -29.41
CA ARG A 413 47.77 -9.63 -28.53
C ARG A 413 46.65 -9.16 -27.59
N ASP A 414 46.93 -9.13 -26.30
CA ASP A 414 46.03 -8.63 -25.23
C ASP A 414 44.68 -9.37 -25.09
N ALA A 415 44.64 -10.65 -25.47
CA ALA A 415 43.39 -11.41 -25.40
C ALA A 415 43.02 -11.82 -23.97
N SER A 416 41.76 -11.60 -23.56
CA SER A 416 41.25 -12.11 -22.29
C SER A 416 40.99 -13.62 -22.41
N ILE A 417 41.65 -14.42 -21.56
CA ILE A 417 41.51 -15.87 -21.54
C ILE A 417 40.93 -16.26 -20.19
N GLY A 418 39.79 -16.96 -20.20
CA GLY A 418 39.11 -17.39 -19.00
C GLY A 418 38.37 -18.70 -19.17
N CYS A 419 37.96 -19.28 -18.05
CA CYS A 419 37.04 -20.40 -18.04
C CYS A 419 35.61 -19.87 -17.96
N HIS A 420 34.73 -20.40 -18.79
CA HIS A 420 33.32 -20.05 -18.85
C HIS A 420 32.49 -21.31 -18.68
N ALA A 421 31.61 -21.35 -17.68
CA ALA A 421 30.73 -22.49 -17.45
C ALA A 421 29.53 -22.41 -18.41
N VAL A 422 29.38 -23.42 -19.26
CA VAL A 422 28.26 -23.51 -20.21
C VAL A 422 27.26 -24.55 -19.70
N PRO A 423 26.01 -24.16 -19.39
CA PRO A 423 24.98 -25.12 -18.97
C PRO A 423 24.72 -26.17 -20.05
N ASP A 424 24.68 -27.45 -19.67
CA ASP A 424 24.57 -28.56 -20.63
C ASP A 424 23.13 -28.80 -21.12
N GLU A 425 22.13 -28.39 -20.34
CA GLU A 425 20.71 -28.78 -20.53
C GLU A 425 19.74 -27.58 -20.65
N MET A 426 20.18 -26.35 -20.36
CA MET A 426 19.34 -25.15 -20.37
C MET A 426 20.02 -23.99 -21.12
N GLU A 427 19.67 -23.82 -22.39
CA GLU A 427 20.05 -22.64 -23.16
C GLU A 427 19.03 -21.50 -22.93
N HIS A 428 19.33 -20.59 -22.00
CA HIS A 428 18.51 -19.39 -21.79
C HIS A 428 19.37 -18.19 -21.31
N PRO A 429 19.10 -16.94 -21.76
CA PRO A 429 19.88 -15.76 -21.36
C PRO A 429 19.97 -15.54 -19.84
N ALA A 430 18.94 -15.92 -19.09
CA ALA A 430 18.97 -15.85 -17.61
C ALA A 430 20.09 -16.68 -16.96
N PHE A 431 20.69 -17.63 -17.69
CA PHE A 431 21.83 -18.46 -17.25
C PHE A 431 23.14 -18.15 -17.99
N SER A 432 23.19 -17.12 -18.82
CA SER A 432 24.34 -16.87 -19.71
C SER A 432 25.62 -16.42 -19.00
N ASP A 433 25.52 -16.00 -17.72
CA ASP A 433 26.63 -15.48 -16.91
C ASP A 433 27.04 -16.47 -15.80
N PHE A 434 27.13 -17.74 -16.16
CA PHE A 434 27.46 -18.82 -15.24
C PHE A 434 28.96 -18.79 -14.86
N TYR A 435 29.25 -18.56 -13.57
CA TYR A 435 30.56 -18.71 -12.91
C TYR A 435 31.78 -18.28 -13.76
N GLU A 436 31.83 -17.04 -14.24
CA GLU A 436 33.07 -16.49 -14.81
C GLU A 436 34.06 -16.19 -13.70
N LEU A 437 34.99 -17.12 -13.46
CA LEU A 437 36.15 -16.88 -12.60
C LEU A 437 37.18 -16.12 -13.44
N LEU A 438 37.11 -14.79 -13.42
CA LEU A 438 38.12 -13.94 -14.03
C LEU A 438 39.39 -14.03 -13.17
N TYR A 439 40.43 -14.67 -13.70
CA TYR A 439 41.78 -14.51 -13.17
C TYR A 439 42.31 -13.14 -13.65
N PRO A 440 42.76 -12.26 -12.74
CA PRO A 440 43.40 -10.99 -13.10
C PRO A 440 44.66 -11.16 -13.95
#